data_AF-A0A1W5XZZ8-F1
#
_entry.id   AF-A0A1W5XZZ8-F1
#
_cell.length_a   1.000
_cell.length_b   1.000
_cell.length_c   1.000
_cell.angle_alpha   90.00
_cell.angle_beta   90.00
_cell.angle_gamma   90.00
#
_symmetry.space_group_name_H-M   'P 1'
#
loop_
_entity.id
_entity.type
_entity.pdbx_description
1 polymer ?
#
loop_
_entity_poly.entity_id
_entity_poly.type
_entity_poly.pdbx_seq_one_letter_code
_entity_poly.pdbx_strand_id
1 'polypeptide(L)'
;MLAGYLHRQSSDFLRSLRLHRESGSDAEGAGEAARRLRRAARRISATLHTFRPLTEETWADQLLAELGWLSGTLGREQTCAARRERLMAALTRLTGRGERADRPDRGTRDAGVARTAPNPADRGSTASAPGDPDADAVLSAGAARAGALLDRQLTLARTRAHSAALQALGSSRFHAVADSVAVLASEAPLAHAAAELPAADALLPLADQAHRRLAEAVAALPLARAGHPYNAEALAVDHRQDAPWHQVRLLVRLARYAQEVIAPESADLRLADAARALDSHRAAAEAAAAAAAAARTPRIAPATAYALGVLHADQRHHVEAARFAFGRVWLSRSPERPAWGDAP
;
A
#
# COMPACT_ATOMS: atom_id res chain seq x y z
N MET A 1 -28.49 -13.52 -2.21
CA MET A 1 -27.13 -13.18 -2.70
C MET A 1 -26.23 -12.62 -1.59
N LEU A 2 -26.62 -11.53 -0.92
CA LEU A 2 -25.83 -10.93 0.18
C LEU A 2 -25.58 -11.89 1.35
N ALA A 3 -26.63 -12.54 1.88
CA ALA A 3 -26.49 -13.51 2.97
C ALA A 3 -25.52 -14.65 2.60
N GLY A 4 -25.71 -15.29 1.44
CA GLY A 4 -24.80 -16.34 0.95
C GLY A 4 -23.35 -15.88 0.77
N TYR A 5 -23.12 -14.63 0.37
CA TYR A 5 -21.77 -14.06 0.34
C TYR A 5 -21.17 -13.92 1.74
N LEU A 6 -21.93 -13.38 2.69
CA LEU A 6 -21.52 -13.24 4.10
C LEU A 6 -21.24 -14.61 4.73
N HIS A 7 -22.14 -15.60 4.54
CA HIS A 7 -21.97 -16.97 5.02
C HIS A 7 -20.67 -17.61 4.50
N ARG A 8 -20.37 -17.45 3.21
CA ARG A 8 -19.12 -17.94 2.62
C ARG A 8 -17.89 -17.27 3.22
N GLN A 9 -17.89 -15.94 3.34
CA GLN A 9 -16.75 -15.22 3.93
C GLN A 9 -16.56 -15.53 5.42
N SER A 10 -17.64 -15.71 6.17
CA SER A 10 -17.61 -16.13 7.57
C SER A 10 -17.08 -17.56 7.70
N SER A 11 -17.49 -18.47 6.83
CA SER A 11 -16.95 -19.84 6.79
C SER A 11 -15.45 -19.85 6.48
N ASP A 12 -15.02 -19.04 5.50
CA ASP A 12 -13.59 -18.89 5.19
C ASP A 12 -12.81 -18.28 6.35
N PHE A 13 -13.39 -17.32 7.08
CA PHE A 13 -12.81 -16.76 8.29
C PHE A 13 -12.58 -17.86 9.34
N LEU A 14 -13.61 -18.63 9.69
CA LEU A 14 -13.53 -19.70 10.69
C LEU A 14 -12.57 -20.82 10.26
N ARG A 15 -12.56 -21.19 8.97
CA ARG A 15 -11.59 -22.14 8.42
C ARG A 15 -10.17 -21.63 8.57
N SER A 16 -9.91 -20.37 8.22
CA SER A 16 -8.58 -19.77 8.36
C SER A 16 -8.13 -19.65 9.82
N LEU A 17 -9.08 -19.43 10.74
CA LEU A 17 -8.80 -19.42 12.17
C LEU A 17 -8.41 -20.81 12.67
N ARG A 18 -9.11 -21.86 12.22
CA ARG A 18 -8.78 -23.25 12.54
C ARG A 18 -7.37 -23.60 12.04
N LEU A 19 -7.07 -23.30 10.79
CA LEU A 19 -5.74 -23.49 10.20
C LEU A 19 -4.66 -22.73 10.97
N HIS A 20 -4.94 -21.51 11.43
CA HIS A 20 -3.98 -20.74 12.23
C HIS A 20 -3.67 -21.40 13.58
N ARG A 21 -4.67 -22.03 14.23
CA ARG A 21 -4.45 -22.79 15.48
C ARG A 21 -3.70 -24.10 15.22
N GLU A 22 -4.00 -24.77 14.13
CA GLU A 22 -3.38 -26.05 13.73
C GLU A 22 -1.92 -25.87 13.25
N SER A 23 -1.56 -24.68 12.75
CA SER A 23 -0.21 -24.39 12.25
C SER A 23 0.88 -24.53 13.33
N GLY A 24 0.54 -24.45 14.62
CA GLY A 24 1.48 -24.72 15.72
C GLY A 24 2.79 -23.92 15.61
N SER A 25 3.91 -24.60 15.36
CA SER A 25 5.24 -23.99 15.17
C SER A 25 5.57 -23.58 13.74
N ASP A 26 4.71 -23.88 12.75
CA ASP A 26 4.88 -23.44 11.37
C ASP A 26 4.55 -21.95 11.21
N ALA A 27 5.61 -21.14 11.19
CA ALA A 27 5.50 -19.70 11.05
C ALA A 27 4.98 -19.26 9.67
N GLU A 28 5.27 -20.01 8.61
CA GLU A 28 4.83 -19.66 7.25
C GLU A 28 3.34 -19.95 7.07
N GLY A 29 2.90 -21.15 7.49
CA GLY A 29 1.49 -21.54 7.52
C GLY A 29 0.66 -20.64 8.42
N ALA A 30 1.15 -20.32 9.62
CA ALA A 30 0.48 -19.39 10.53
C ALA A 30 0.35 -17.98 9.91
N GLY A 31 1.39 -17.51 9.23
CA GLY A 31 1.40 -16.24 8.52
C GLY A 31 0.43 -16.20 7.34
N GLU A 32 0.32 -17.28 6.57
CA GLU A 32 -0.65 -17.39 5.49
C GLU A 32 -2.08 -17.45 6.00
N ALA A 33 -2.34 -18.24 7.04
CA ALA A 33 -3.65 -18.31 7.69
C ALA A 33 -4.07 -16.93 8.21
N ALA A 34 -3.16 -16.17 8.84
CA ALA A 34 -3.41 -14.79 9.27
C ALA A 34 -3.66 -13.83 8.09
N ARG A 35 -3.02 -14.04 6.93
CA ARG A 35 -3.33 -13.27 5.70
C ARG A 35 -4.74 -13.59 5.18
N ARG A 36 -5.14 -14.87 5.16
CA ARG A 36 -6.48 -15.31 4.74
C ARG A 36 -7.55 -14.78 5.70
N LEU A 37 -7.33 -14.88 7.00
CA LEU A 37 -8.19 -14.35 8.06
C LEU A 37 -8.45 -12.84 7.89
N ARG A 38 -7.39 -12.06 7.67
CA ARG A 38 -7.51 -10.61 7.42
C ARG A 38 -8.26 -10.28 6.13
N ARG A 39 -8.08 -11.08 5.07
CA ARG A 39 -8.79 -10.88 3.81
C ARG A 39 -10.29 -11.13 3.99
N ALA A 40 -10.68 -12.20 4.68
CA ALA A 40 -12.07 -12.49 5.01
C ALA A 40 -12.68 -11.39 5.90
N ALA A 41 -12.01 -11.01 7.00
CA ALA A 41 -12.47 -9.96 7.90
C ALA A 41 -12.70 -8.61 7.19
N ARG A 42 -11.80 -8.23 6.28
CA ARG A 42 -11.93 -6.99 5.48
C ARG A 42 -13.09 -7.06 4.48
N ARG A 43 -13.35 -8.22 3.89
CA ARG A 43 -14.49 -8.43 2.99
C ARG A 43 -15.80 -8.31 3.76
N ILE A 44 -15.92 -9.01 4.89
CA ILE A 44 -17.09 -8.92 5.78
C ILE A 44 -17.31 -7.47 6.22
N SER A 45 -16.26 -6.78 6.68
CA SER A 45 -16.36 -5.38 7.09
C SER A 45 -16.81 -4.47 5.95
N ALA A 46 -16.28 -4.67 4.74
CA ALA A 46 -16.64 -3.83 3.61
C ALA A 46 -18.06 -4.06 3.11
N THR A 47 -18.53 -5.31 3.13
CA THR A 47 -19.90 -5.64 2.78
C THR A 47 -20.88 -5.08 3.81
N LEU A 48 -20.58 -5.21 5.11
CA LEU A 48 -21.40 -4.61 6.17
C LEU A 48 -21.40 -3.09 6.10
N HIS A 49 -20.28 -2.46 5.75
CA HIS A 49 -20.22 -1.01 5.59
C HIS A 49 -21.04 -0.51 4.38
N THR A 50 -20.98 -1.21 3.24
CA THR A 50 -21.66 -0.79 2.01
C THR A 50 -23.16 -1.07 2.07
N PHE A 51 -23.54 -2.23 2.62
CA PHE A 51 -24.92 -2.68 2.72
C PHE A 51 -25.50 -2.46 4.13
N ARG A 52 -24.90 -1.55 4.92
CA ARG A 52 -25.35 -1.16 6.27
C ARG A 52 -26.86 -0.92 6.37
N PRO A 53 -27.52 -0.23 5.40
CA PRO A 53 -28.96 0.00 5.46
C PRO A 53 -29.84 -1.26 5.37
N LEU A 54 -29.27 -2.40 4.95
CA LEU A 54 -29.98 -3.68 4.80
C LEU A 54 -29.76 -4.62 6.00
N THR A 55 -28.92 -4.23 6.95
CA THR A 55 -28.57 -4.99 8.15
C THR A 55 -28.97 -4.23 9.40
N GLU A 56 -29.08 -4.92 10.54
CA GLU A 56 -29.27 -4.24 11.82
C GLU A 56 -28.10 -3.27 12.12
N GLU A 57 -28.41 -1.99 12.36
CA GLU A 57 -27.43 -0.90 12.41
C GLU A 57 -26.47 -1.01 13.59
N THR A 58 -26.99 -1.26 14.80
CA THR A 58 -26.23 -1.35 16.05
C THR A 58 -25.28 -2.53 16.05
N TRP A 59 -25.77 -3.71 15.68
CA TRP A 59 -24.95 -4.90 15.52
C TRP A 59 -23.86 -4.73 14.46
N ALA A 60 -24.20 -4.15 13.30
CA ALA A 60 -23.24 -3.94 12.21
C ALA A 60 -22.10 -3.00 12.63
N ASP A 61 -22.40 -1.91 13.32
CA ASP A 61 -21.39 -0.95 13.78
C ASP A 61 -20.44 -1.55 14.82
N GLN A 62 -20.97 -2.34 15.76
CA GLN A 62 -20.15 -3.06 16.74
C GLN A 62 -19.22 -4.05 16.04
N LEU A 63 -19.75 -4.89 15.14
CA LEU A 63 -18.95 -5.87 14.42
C LEU A 63 -17.90 -5.21 13.51
N LEU A 64 -18.23 -4.07 12.88
CA LEU A 64 -17.29 -3.29 12.07
C LEU A 64 -16.10 -2.78 12.88
N ALA A 65 -16.36 -2.21 14.07
CA ALA A 65 -15.32 -1.74 14.97
C ALA A 65 -14.37 -2.87 15.38
N GLU A 66 -14.94 -4.02 15.71
CA GLU A 66 -14.20 -5.21 16.15
C GLU A 66 -13.38 -5.87 15.04
N LEU A 67 -13.96 -6.05 13.84
CA LEU A 67 -13.22 -6.57 12.68
C LEU A 67 -12.14 -5.58 12.20
N GLY A 68 -12.39 -4.28 12.35
CA GLY A 68 -11.41 -3.22 12.13
C GLY A 68 -10.21 -3.36 13.08
N TRP A 69 -10.48 -3.52 14.38
CA TRP A 69 -9.46 -3.76 15.40
C TRP A 69 -8.64 -5.03 15.12
N LEU A 70 -9.32 -6.16 14.84
CA LEU A 70 -8.65 -7.45 14.58
C LEU A 70 -7.77 -7.39 13.34
N SER A 71 -8.32 -6.91 12.22
CA SER A 71 -7.59 -6.83 10.95
C SER A 71 -6.43 -5.84 10.98
N GLY A 72 -6.56 -4.77 11.79
CA GLY A 72 -5.50 -3.83 12.09
C GLY A 72 -4.38 -4.46 12.90
N THR A 73 -4.71 -5.14 14.00
CA THR A 73 -3.73 -5.77 14.90
C THR A 73 -2.92 -6.85 14.19
N LEU A 74 -3.58 -7.79 13.50
CA LEU A 74 -2.93 -8.84 12.72
C LEU A 74 -2.14 -8.30 11.51
N GLY A 75 -2.46 -7.09 11.06
CA GLY A 75 -1.82 -6.46 9.91
C GLY A 75 -0.47 -5.81 10.22
N ARG A 76 -0.22 -5.46 11.49
CA ARG A 76 0.96 -4.70 11.90
C ARG A 76 2.26 -5.46 11.65
N GLU A 77 2.29 -6.76 11.95
CA GLU A 77 3.49 -7.58 11.76
C GLU A 77 3.93 -7.60 10.29
N GLN A 78 3.02 -7.98 9.38
CA GLN A 78 3.30 -8.00 7.93
C GLN A 78 3.68 -6.62 7.40
N THR A 79 3.07 -5.56 7.92
CA THR A 79 3.38 -4.19 7.50
C THR A 79 4.80 -3.81 7.90
N CYS A 80 5.26 -4.20 9.09
CA CYS A 80 6.64 -3.99 9.53
C CYS A 80 7.63 -4.77 8.65
N ALA A 81 7.33 -6.03 8.34
CA ALA A 81 8.16 -6.88 7.49
C ALA A 81 8.30 -6.31 6.06
N ALA A 82 7.18 -5.98 5.42
CA ALA A 82 7.17 -5.40 4.07
C ALA A 82 7.87 -4.03 4.03
N ARG A 83 7.71 -3.21 5.07
CA ARG A 83 8.38 -1.91 5.17
C ARG A 83 9.90 -2.07 5.30
N ARG A 84 10.36 -3.04 6.09
CA ARG A 84 11.79 -3.37 6.24
C ARG A 84 12.38 -3.79 4.90
N GLU A 85 11.78 -4.76 4.24
CA GLU A 85 12.21 -5.25 2.92
C GLU A 85 12.32 -4.10 1.90
N ARG A 86 11.28 -3.27 1.82
CA ARG A 86 11.25 -2.11 0.93
C ARG A 86 12.39 -1.12 1.20
N LEU A 87 12.63 -0.77 2.46
CA LEU A 87 13.67 0.20 2.83
C LEU A 87 15.08 -0.36 2.61
N MET A 88 15.31 -1.65 2.91
CA MET A 88 16.60 -2.30 2.64
C MET A 88 16.88 -2.35 1.13
N ALA A 89 15.90 -2.78 0.34
CA ALA A 89 16.01 -2.80 -1.11
C ALA A 89 16.27 -1.39 -1.69
N ALA A 90 15.63 -0.35 -1.14
CA ALA A 90 15.87 1.03 -1.55
C ALA A 90 17.28 1.51 -1.21
N LEU A 91 17.80 1.19 -0.01
CA LEU A 91 19.17 1.52 0.38
C LEU A 91 20.20 0.85 -0.54
N THR A 92 20.08 -0.46 -0.80
CA THR A 92 20.98 -1.17 -1.73
C THR A 92 20.96 -0.57 -3.13
N ARG A 93 19.78 -0.12 -3.58
CA ARG A 93 19.61 0.48 -4.90
C ARG A 93 20.21 1.89 -4.98
N LEU A 94 20.17 2.65 -3.88
CA LEU A 94 20.78 3.98 -3.77
C LEU A 94 22.31 3.91 -3.67
N THR A 95 22.85 2.97 -2.89
CA THR A 95 24.31 2.75 -2.81
C THR A 95 24.87 2.29 -4.16
N GLY A 96 24.20 1.34 -4.82
CA GLY A 96 24.60 0.86 -6.15
C GLY A 96 24.36 1.86 -7.31
N ARG A 97 23.68 3.00 -7.07
CA ARG A 97 23.59 4.10 -8.04
C ARG A 97 24.80 5.03 -7.93
N GLY A 98 25.28 5.28 -6.71
CA GLY A 98 26.53 6.02 -6.48
C GLY A 98 27.72 5.35 -7.18
N GLU A 99 27.87 4.03 -6.99
CA GLU A 99 28.97 3.25 -7.59
C GLU A 99 28.92 3.13 -9.13
N ARG A 100 27.73 3.29 -9.75
CA ARG A 100 27.55 3.19 -11.21
C ARG A 100 27.71 4.51 -11.94
N ALA A 101 27.33 5.63 -11.31
CA ALA A 101 27.56 6.95 -11.88
C ALA A 101 29.06 7.26 -12.07
N ASP A 102 29.91 6.55 -11.33
CA ASP A 102 31.37 6.77 -11.29
C ASP A 102 32.20 5.71 -12.05
N ARG A 103 31.58 4.72 -12.70
CA ARG A 103 32.30 3.91 -13.70
C ARG A 103 32.24 4.65 -15.04
N PRO A 104 33.33 5.30 -15.50
CA PRO A 104 33.36 5.79 -16.86
C PRO A 104 33.16 4.57 -17.78
N ASP A 105 32.25 4.72 -18.74
CA ASP A 105 31.98 3.79 -19.82
C ASP A 105 33.30 3.45 -20.54
N ARG A 106 33.97 2.39 -20.08
CA ARG A 106 35.15 1.82 -20.72
C ARG A 106 34.63 0.74 -21.68
N GLY A 107 33.89 1.20 -22.69
CA GLY A 107 33.24 0.39 -23.71
C GLY A 107 33.66 0.79 -25.12
N THR A 108 34.76 0.22 -25.59
CA THR A 108 35.01 -0.19 -26.99
C THR A 108 34.74 0.80 -28.13
N ARG A 109 35.80 1.49 -28.58
CA ARG A 109 36.02 1.76 -30.01
C ARG A 109 37.47 1.44 -30.36
N ASP A 110 37.65 0.27 -30.96
CA ASP A 110 38.80 -0.06 -31.77
C ASP A 110 38.47 0.23 -33.25
N ALA A 111 39.53 0.42 -34.05
CA ALA A 111 39.60 0.71 -35.49
C ALA A 111 39.59 2.19 -35.94
N GLY A 112 40.78 2.80 -35.94
CA GLY A 112 41.44 3.23 -37.18
C GLY A 112 41.24 4.67 -37.67
N VAL A 113 42.27 5.51 -37.51
CA VAL A 113 43.16 6.03 -38.60
C VAL A 113 43.78 7.39 -38.25
N ALA A 114 45.09 7.44 -38.48
CA ALA A 114 45.98 8.58 -38.73
C ALA A 114 46.44 9.52 -37.59
N ARG A 115 47.77 9.59 -37.52
CA ARG A 115 48.64 10.35 -36.63
C ARG A 115 48.73 11.83 -37.05
N THR A 116 48.73 12.72 -36.06
CA THR A 116 49.51 13.97 -36.11
C THR A 116 49.94 14.35 -34.69
N ALA A 117 51.22 14.71 -34.52
CA ALA A 117 51.90 14.98 -33.26
C ALA A 117 51.49 16.33 -32.62
N PRO A 118 51.82 16.59 -31.33
CA PRO A 118 51.12 17.59 -30.51
C PRO A 118 51.81 18.96 -30.44
N ASN A 119 51.01 20.02 -30.24
CA ASN A 119 51.47 21.36 -29.86
C ASN A 119 51.09 21.64 -28.39
N PRO A 120 51.98 22.15 -27.52
CA PRO A 120 51.68 22.33 -26.10
C PRO A 120 51.38 23.79 -25.79
N ALA A 121 50.11 24.19 -25.84
CA ALA A 121 49.60 25.38 -25.15
C ALA A 121 48.09 25.51 -25.39
N ASP A 122 47.27 24.86 -24.57
CA ASP A 122 46.07 25.48 -23.97
C ASP A 122 45.42 24.47 -23.00
N ARG A 123 45.75 24.56 -21.72
CA ARG A 123 45.04 23.82 -20.66
C ARG A 123 43.98 24.74 -20.07
N GLY A 124 42.89 24.89 -20.81
CA GLY A 124 41.63 25.48 -20.35
C GLY A 124 40.49 24.47 -20.41
N SER A 125 40.74 23.20 -20.08
CA SER A 125 39.68 22.23 -19.88
C SER A 125 39.30 22.24 -18.41
N THR A 126 38.09 22.72 -18.11
CA THR A 126 37.37 22.44 -16.86
C THR A 126 37.17 20.93 -16.76
N ALA A 127 38.22 20.24 -16.30
CA ALA A 127 38.14 18.87 -15.85
C ALA A 127 37.29 18.88 -14.59
N SER A 128 36.09 18.31 -14.70
CA SER A 128 35.32 17.83 -13.57
C SER A 128 36.27 17.10 -12.63
N ALA A 129 36.40 17.62 -11.41
CA ALA A 129 37.25 17.01 -10.38
C ALA A 129 36.83 15.54 -10.19
N PRO A 130 37.78 14.59 -10.09
CA PRO A 130 37.45 13.25 -9.63
C PRO A 130 36.91 13.36 -8.21
N GLY A 131 35.77 12.72 -7.92
CA GLY A 131 35.21 12.67 -6.58
C GLY A 131 36.24 12.15 -5.58
N ASP A 132 36.27 12.75 -4.40
CA ASP A 132 37.18 12.36 -3.32
C ASP A 132 36.75 10.97 -2.79
N PRO A 133 37.57 9.91 -2.97
CA PRO A 133 37.17 8.53 -2.62
C PRO A 133 36.82 8.37 -1.13
N ASP A 134 37.33 9.24 -0.26
CA ASP A 134 37.00 9.26 1.17
C ASP A 134 35.56 9.73 1.43
N ALA A 135 35.02 10.65 0.62
CA ALA A 135 33.65 11.13 0.77
C ALA A 135 32.63 10.03 0.44
N ASP A 136 32.89 9.25 -0.61
CA ASP A 136 32.03 8.14 -1.02
C ASP A 136 32.08 6.97 -0.04
N ALA A 137 33.26 6.68 0.52
CA ALA A 137 33.40 5.71 1.60
C ALA A 137 32.59 6.12 2.84
N VAL A 138 32.60 7.42 3.20
CA VAL A 138 31.81 7.96 4.31
C VAL A 138 30.30 7.89 4.03
N LEU A 139 29.85 8.15 2.80
CA LEU A 139 28.45 8.02 2.40
C LEU A 139 27.97 6.57 2.41
N SER A 140 28.78 5.65 1.90
CA SER A 140 28.50 4.20 1.93
C SER A 140 28.43 3.69 3.37
N ALA A 141 29.39 4.08 4.22
CA ALA A 141 29.35 3.78 5.65
C ALA A 141 28.12 4.40 6.35
N GLY A 142 27.72 5.61 5.95
CA GLY A 142 26.50 6.27 6.39
C GLY A 142 25.23 5.49 6.05
N ALA A 143 25.12 5.00 4.82
CA ALA A 143 24.03 4.16 4.34
C ALA A 143 23.98 2.79 5.05
N ALA A 144 25.13 2.15 5.28
CA ALA A 144 25.21 0.90 6.04
C ALA A 144 24.71 1.09 7.49
N ARG A 145 25.12 2.17 8.16
CA ARG A 145 24.65 2.51 9.51
C ARG A 145 23.15 2.85 9.53
N ALA A 146 22.65 3.57 8.52
CA ALA A 146 21.21 3.84 8.36
C ALA A 146 20.41 2.55 8.18
N GLY A 147 20.93 1.62 7.37
CA GLY A 147 20.38 0.29 7.18
C GLY A 147 20.27 -0.48 8.49
N ALA A 148 21.38 -0.59 9.23
CA ALA A 148 21.41 -1.28 10.52
C ALA A 148 20.45 -0.66 11.56
N LEU A 149 20.33 0.67 11.60
CA LEU A 149 19.40 1.37 12.48
C LEU A 149 17.94 1.02 12.15
N LEU A 150 17.55 1.14 10.88
CA LEU A 150 16.19 0.82 10.41
C LEU A 150 15.86 -0.66 10.60
N ASP A 151 16.80 -1.54 10.28
CA ASP A 151 16.67 -2.98 10.45
C ASP A 151 16.36 -3.35 11.90
N ARG A 152 17.14 -2.81 12.84
CA ARG A 152 16.91 -2.98 14.29
C ARG A 152 15.55 -2.44 14.71
N GLN A 153 15.20 -1.21 14.32
CA GLN A 153 13.93 -0.59 14.73
C GLN A 153 12.71 -1.36 14.22
N LEU A 154 12.72 -1.76 12.94
CA LEU A 154 11.62 -2.47 12.31
C LEU A 154 11.52 -3.92 12.79
N THR A 155 12.65 -4.56 13.09
CA THR A 155 12.66 -5.89 13.71
C THR A 155 12.05 -5.85 15.11
N LEU A 156 12.42 -4.87 15.94
CA LEU A 156 11.81 -4.69 17.26
C LEU A 156 10.31 -4.37 17.16
N ALA A 157 9.92 -3.51 16.21
CA ALA A 157 8.50 -3.22 15.96
C ALA A 157 7.73 -4.46 15.51
N ARG A 158 8.34 -5.32 14.67
CA ARG A 158 7.76 -6.59 14.24
C ARG A 158 7.57 -7.54 15.42
N THR A 159 8.58 -7.74 16.26
CA THR A 159 8.46 -8.62 17.44
C THR A 159 7.36 -8.14 18.40
N ARG A 160 7.28 -6.83 18.66
CA ARG A 160 6.20 -6.25 19.47
C ARG A 160 4.83 -6.45 18.83
N ALA A 161 4.71 -6.25 17.53
CA ALA A 161 3.47 -6.48 16.79
C ALA A 161 3.06 -7.95 16.80
N HIS A 162 4.03 -8.87 16.72
CA HIS A 162 3.81 -10.31 16.79
C HIS A 162 3.27 -10.72 18.17
N SER A 163 3.93 -10.30 19.26
CA SER A 163 3.44 -10.56 20.61
C SER A 163 2.04 -9.97 20.85
N ALA A 164 1.79 -8.74 20.37
CA ALA A 164 0.47 -8.11 20.46
C ALA A 164 -0.61 -8.86 19.66
N ALA A 165 -0.26 -9.43 18.50
CA ALA A 165 -1.17 -10.26 17.72
C ALA A 165 -1.52 -11.56 18.44
N LEU A 166 -0.54 -12.25 19.03
CA LEU A 166 -0.77 -13.46 19.82
C LEU A 166 -1.64 -13.18 21.05
N GLN A 167 -1.37 -12.08 21.77
CA GLN A 167 -2.19 -11.65 22.90
C GLN A 167 -3.62 -11.32 22.49
N ALA A 168 -3.80 -10.64 21.35
CA ALA A 168 -5.12 -10.33 20.83
C ALA A 168 -5.90 -11.60 20.47
N LEU A 169 -5.25 -12.60 19.84
CA LEU A 169 -5.87 -13.87 19.48
C LEU A 169 -6.27 -14.73 20.70
N GLY A 170 -5.57 -14.58 21.83
CA GLY A 170 -5.91 -15.22 23.10
C GLY A 170 -6.90 -14.44 23.98
N SER A 171 -7.35 -13.26 23.54
CA SER A 171 -8.21 -12.39 24.34
C SER A 171 -9.70 -12.77 24.26
N SER A 172 -10.44 -12.53 25.33
CA SER A 172 -11.91 -12.68 25.35
C SER A 172 -12.59 -11.84 24.27
N ARG A 173 -12.04 -10.66 23.98
CA ARG A 173 -12.47 -9.78 22.88
C ARG A 173 -12.43 -10.50 21.54
N PHE A 174 -11.34 -11.21 21.24
CA PHE A 174 -11.26 -11.99 20.02
C PHE A 174 -12.26 -13.15 19.96
N HIS A 175 -12.45 -13.86 21.08
CA HIS A 175 -13.44 -14.94 21.15
C HIS A 175 -14.85 -14.43 20.88
N ALA A 176 -15.25 -13.30 21.46
CA ALA A 176 -16.55 -12.67 21.17
C ALA A 176 -16.73 -12.32 19.68
N VAL A 177 -15.65 -11.88 19.00
CA VAL A 177 -15.68 -11.64 17.55
C VAL A 177 -15.82 -12.94 16.77
N ALA A 178 -15.08 -13.97 17.14
CA ALA A 178 -15.18 -15.28 16.49
C ALA A 178 -16.59 -15.88 16.64
N ASP A 179 -17.20 -15.73 17.81
CA ASP A 179 -18.57 -16.17 18.08
C ASP A 179 -19.58 -15.35 17.28
N SER A 180 -19.42 -14.02 17.21
CA SER A 180 -20.27 -13.16 16.37
C SER A 180 -20.18 -13.52 14.88
N VAL A 181 -18.98 -13.86 14.39
CA VAL A 181 -18.77 -14.33 13.01
C VAL A 181 -19.33 -15.75 12.81
N ALA A 182 -19.31 -16.60 13.85
CA ALA A 182 -19.94 -17.92 13.79
C ALA A 182 -21.47 -17.84 13.72
N VAL A 183 -22.09 -16.93 14.48
CA VAL A 183 -23.51 -16.62 14.34
C VAL A 183 -23.80 -16.11 12.93
N LEU A 184 -23.00 -15.16 12.42
CA LEU A 184 -23.11 -14.66 11.03
C LEU A 184 -22.94 -15.75 9.97
N ALA A 185 -22.21 -16.84 10.27
CA ALA A 185 -22.04 -17.98 9.38
C ALA A 185 -23.29 -18.88 9.30
N SER A 186 -24.22 -18.76 10.24
CA SER A 186 -25.50 -19.47 10.24
C SER A 186 -26.66 -18.55 9.89
N GLU A 187 -26.73 -17.38 10.51
CA GLU A 187 -27.84 -16.43 10.39
C GLU A 187 -27.29 -15.02 10.14
N ALA A 188 -27.64 -14.44 8.99
CA ALA A 188 -27.31 -13.05 8.70
C ALA A 188 -28.46 -12.16 9.22
N PRO A 189 -28.22 -11.22 10.17
CA PRO A 189 -29.24 -10.33 10.69
C PRO A 189 -29.58 -9.26 9.64
N LEU A 190 -30.39 -9.65 8.68
CA LEU A 190 -30.97 -8.76 7.68
C LEU A 190 -32.13 -8.00 8.33
N ALA A 191 -32.22 -6.71 8.06
CA ALA A 191 -33.37 -5.92 8.48
C ALA A 191 -34.64 -6.51 7.83
N HIS A 192 -35.75 -6.58 8.57
CA HIS A 192 -36.98 -7.22 8.09
C HIS A 192 -37.47 -6.61 6.76
N ALA A 193 -37.34 -5.29 6.60
CA ALA A 193 -37.66 -4.57 5.37
C ALA A 193 -36.77 -4.94 4.16
N ALA A 194 -35.55 -5.44 4.40
CA ALA A 194 -34.65 -5.88 3.34
C ALA A 194 -34.95 -7.32 2.87
N ALA A 195 -35.74 -8.09 3.63
CA ALA A 195 -36.12 -9.46 3.27
C ALA A 195 -37.24 -9.52 2.21
N GLU A 196 -38.01 -8.43 2.04
CA GLU A 196 -39.18 -8.38 1.16
C GLU A 196 -38.87 -7.93 -0.27
N LEU A 197 -37.74 -7.26 -0.49
CA LEU A 197 -37.35 -6.71 -1.79
C LEU A 197 -36.49 -7.69 -2.62
N PRO A 198 -36.62 -7.70 -3.96
CA PRO A 198 -35.68 -8.40 -4.82
C PRO A 198 -34.24 -7.96 -4.56
N ALA A 199 -33.33 -8.92 -4.43
CA ALA A 199 -31.94 -8.63 -4.06
C ALA A 199 -31.23 -7.70 -5.07
N ALA A 200 -31.60 -7.72 -6.35
CA ALA A 200 -31.05 -6.82 -7.35
C ALA A 200 -31.42 -5.35 -7.06
N ASP A 201 -32.70 -5.09 -6.74
CA ASP A 201 -33.24 -3.75 -6.54
C ASP A 201 -32.74 -3.11 -5.24
N ALA A 202 -32.46 -3.91 -4.21
CA ALA A 202 -31.90 -3.41 -2.96
C ALA A 202 -30.37 -3.22 -3.01
N LEU A 203 -29.62 -4.10 -3.69
CA LEU A 203 -28.15 -4.09 -3.67
C LEU A 203 -27.55 -3.12 -4.70
N LEU A 204 -28.15 -3.01 -5.90
CA LEU A 204 -27.60 -2.21 -6.99
C LEU A 204 -27.51 -0.70 -6.64
N PRO A 205 -28.53 -0.05 -6.04
CA PRO A 205 -28.45 1.37 -5.69
C PRO A 205 -27.37 1.68 -4.65
N LEU A 206 -27.12 0.74 -3.72
CA LEU A 206 -26.09 0.90 -2.68
C LEU A 206 -24.69 0.74 -3.25
N ALA A 207 -24.49 -0.19 -4.18
CA ALA A 207 -23.23 -0.29 -4.90
C ALA A 207 -23.00 0.93 -5.80
N ASP A 208 -24.01 1.43 -6.49
CA ASP A 208 -23.90 2.67 -7.29
C ASP A 208 -23.57 3.87 -6.41
N GLN A 209 -24.13 3.95 -5.20
CA GLN A 209 -23.76 4.98 -4.22
C GLN A 209 -22.28 4.89 -3.83
N ALA A 210 -21.75 3.67 -3.60
CA ALA A 210 -20.34 3.47 -3.30
C ALA A 210 -19.43 3.91 -4.48
N HIS A 211 -19.82 3.60 -5.72
CA HIS A 211 -19.11 4.05 -6.92
C HIS A 211 -19.17 5.56 -7.11
N ARG A 212 -20.32 6.20 -6.84
CA ARG A 212 -20.46 7.67 -6.89
C ARG A 212 -19.57 8.36 -5.86
N ARG A 213 -19.57 7.90 -4.61
CA ARG A 213 -18.67 8.41 -3.55
C ARG A 213 -17.20 8.27 -3.94
N LEU A 214 -16.84 7.15 -4.58
CA LEU A 214 -15.49 6.96 -5.13
C LEU A 214 -15.19 7.98 -6.24
N ALA A 215 -16.09 8.17 -7.20
CA ALA A 215 -15.91 9.13 -8.29
C ALA A 215 -15.77 10.58 -7.78
N GLU A 216 -16.60 10.98 -6.81
CA GLU A 216 -16.55 12.28 -6.14
C GLU A 216 -15.21 12.47 -5.41
N ALA A 217 -14.79 11.49 -4.62
CA ALA A 217 -13.53 11.57 -3.88
C ALA A 217 -12.32 11.63 -4.83
N VAL A 218 -12.36 10.92 -5.96
CA VAL A 218 -11.32 10.99 -6.99
C VAL A 218 -11.35 12.33 -7.74
N ALA A 219 -12.52 12.89 -8.00
CA ALA A 219 -12.64 14.23 -8.61
C ALA A 219 -12.08 15.33 -7.69
N ALA A 220 -12.16 15.15 -6.37
CA ALA A 220 -11.56 16.06 -5.39
C ALA A 220 -10.03 15.90 -5.24
N LEU A 221 -9.41 14.87 -5.81
CA LEU A 221 -7.96 14.70 -5.76
C LEU A 221 -7.26 15.70 -6.70
N PRO A 222 -6.07 16.20 -6.33
CA PRO A 222 -5.26 17.06 -7.20
C PRO A 222 -4.58 16.23 -8.31
N LEU A 223 -5.36 15.54 -9.14
CA LEU A 223 -4.88 14.67 -10.21
C LEU A 223 -4.07 15.44 -11.26
N ALA A 224 -4.36 16.73 -11.46
CA ALA A 224 -3.61 17.62 -12.33
C ALA A 224 -2.15 17.83 -11.84
N ARG A 225 -1.91 17.90 -10.52
CA ARG A 225 -0.54 17.96 -9.97
C ARG A 225 0.15 16.60 -10.04
N ALA A 226 -0.60 15.50 -9.92
CA ALA A 226 -0.07 14.15 -10.06
C ALA A 226 0.31 13.77 -11.51
N GLY A 227 0.07 14.65 -12.49
CA GLY A 227 0.41 14.44 -13.92
C GLY A 227 1.90 14.54 -14.25
N HIS A 228 2.73 15.06 -13.33
CA HIS A 228 4.18 15.15 -13.51
C HIS A 228 4.91 14.18 -12.56
N PRO A 229 5.78 13.29 -13.08
CA PRO A 229 6.49 12.30 -12.26
C PRO A 229 7.52 12.92 -11.28
N TYR A 230 7.88 14.19 -11.46
CA TYR A 230 8.87 14.90 -10.63
C TYR A 230 8.44 16.36 -10.38
N ASN A 231 7.56 16.59 -9.40
CA ASN A 231 7.31 17.95 -8.92
C ASN A 231 8.34 18.32 -7.85
N ALA A 232 9.23 19.26 -8.16
CA ALA A 232 10.27 19.73 -7.22
C ALA A 232 9.67 20.30 -5.91
N GLU A 233 8.46 20.86 -5.97
CA GLU A 233 7.72 21.37 -4.81
C GLU A 233 7.28 20.25 -3.84
N ALA A 234 7.19 18.98 -4.28
CA ALA A 234 6.72 17.85 -3.47
C ALA A 234 7.71 17.39 -2.38
N LEU A 235 8.99 17.81 -2.48
CA LEU A 235 10.01 17.51 -1.48
C LEU A 235 9.86 18.35 -0.20
N ALA A 236 9.09 19.44 -0.23
CA ALA A 236 8.79 20.31 0.92
C ALA A 236 7.48 19.93 1.66
N VAL A 237 6.80 18.85 1.26
CA VAL A 237 5.36 18.69 1.51
C VAL A 237 5.00 17.81 2.72
N ASP A 238 4.12 18.38 3.55
CA ASP A 238 3.41 17.83 4.70
C ASP A 238 2.65 16.52 4.40
N HIS A 239 2.73 15.55 5.33
CA HIS A 239 1.97 14.29 5.31
C HIS A 239 0.46 14.49 5.19
N ARG A 240 -0.06 15.69 5.50
CA ARG A 240 -1.48 16.05 5.30
C ARG A 240 -1.98 15.86 3.88
N GLN A 241 -1.11 15.93 2.86
CA GLN A 241 -1.51 15.67 1.47
C GLN A 241 -1.75 14.19 1.16
N ASP A 242 -1.36 13.26 2.05
CA ASP A 242 -1.57 11.81 1.85
C ASP A 242 -2.96 11.34 2.32
N ALA A 243 -3.64 12.12 3.17
CA ALA A 243 -4.95 11.74 3.73
C ALA A 243 -6.05 11.53 2.67
N PRO A 244 -6.24 12.41 1.66
CA PRO A 244 -7.22 12.19 0.59
C PRO A 244 -6.96 10.91 -0.21
N TRP A 245 -5.68 10.59 -0.47
CA TRP A 245 -5.28 9.38 -1.17
C TRP A 245 -5.58 8.11 -0.37
N HIS A 246 -5.38 8.16 0.96
CA HIS A 246 -5.76 7.06 1.84
C HIS A 246 -7.27 6.85 1.90
N GLN A 247 -8.07 7.92 1.82
CA GLN A 247 -9.53 7.84 1.74
C GLN A 247 -9.98 7.22 0.41
N VAL A 248 -9.44 7.65 -0.72
CA VAL A 248 -9.73 7.04 -2.02
C VAL A 248 -9.37 5.56 -2.04
N ARG A 249 -8.25 5.16 -1.43
CA ARG A 249 -7.89 3.74 -1.30
C ARG A 249 -8.91 2.93 -0.52
N LEU A 250 -9.47 3.49 0.54
CA LEU A 250 -10.57 2.87 1.28
C LEU A 250 -11.80 2.70 0.38
N LEU A 251 -12.19 3.76 -0.35
CA LEU A 251 -13.35 3.75 -1.24
C LEU A 251 -13.21 2.79 -2.42
N VAL A 252 -12.04 2.72 -3.07
CA VAL A 252 -11.74 1.74 -4.13
C VAL A 252 -11.94 0.31 -3.61
N ARG A 253 -11.48 0.05 -2.39
CA ARG A 253 -11.63 -1.26 -1.77
C ARG A 253 -13.09 -1.58 -1.46
N LEU A 254 -13.87 -0.61 -0.97
CA LEU A 254 -15.31 -0.77 -0.74
C LEU A 254 -16.05 -1.05 -2.04
N ALA A 255 -15.79 -0.27 -3.09
CA ALA A 255 -16.40 -0.46 -4.41
C ALA A 255 -16.07 -1.84 -5.00
N ARG A 256 -14.81 -2.30 -4.89
CA ARG A 256 -14.42 -3.63 -5.35
C ARG A 256 -15.17 -4.75 -4.61
N TYR A 257 -15.28 -4.63 -3.29
CA TYR A 257 -16.00 -5.64 -2.50
C TYR A 257 -17.51 -5.60 -2.73
N ALA A 258 -18.09 -4.44 -3.04
CA ALA A 258 -19.48 -4.32 -3.46
C ALA A 258 -19.72 -5.02 -4.82
N GLN A 259 -18.80 -4.86 -5.77
CA GLN A 259 -18.84 -5.59 -7.04
C GLN A 259 -18.67 -7.11 -6.85
N GLU A 260 -17.76 -7.55 -5.96
CA GLU A 260 -17.60 -8.99 -5.62
C GLU A 260 -18.93 -9.62 -5.10
N VAL A 261 -19.85 -8.83 -4.53
CA VAL A 261 -21.18 -9.29 -4.09
C VAL A 261 -22.20 -9.33 -5.22
N ILE A 262 -22.20 -8.32 -6.11
CA ILE A 262 -23.19 -8.19 -7.19
C ILE A 262 -22.85 -9.06 -8.39
N ALA A 263 -21.58 -9.08 -8.79
CA ALA A 263 -21.10 -9.76 -9.99
C ALA A 263 -19.79 -10.50 -9.69
N PRO A 264 -19.84 -11.67 -9.01
CA PRO A 264 -18.65 -12.43 -8.64
C PRO A 264 -17.84 -12.90 -9.86
N GLU A 265 -18.50 -13.08 -11.00
CA GLU A 265 -17.90 -13.50 -12.28
C GLU A 265 -17.16 -12.36 -13.00
N SER A 266 -17.46 -11.09 -12.67
CA SER A 266 -16.95 -9.91 -13.37
C SER A 266 -15.99 -9.12 -12.48
N ALA A 267 -14.76 -9.64 -12.34
CA ALA A 267 -13.71 -8.92 -11.62
C ALA A 267 -13.22 -7.71 -12.44
N ASP A 268 -13.49 -6.50 -11.95
CA ASP A 268 -12.96 -5.28 -12.56
C ASP A 268 -11.43 -5.20 -12.34
N LEU A 269 -10.68 -5.65 -13.34
CA LEU A 269 -9.21 -5.63 -13.34
C LEU A 269 -8.68 -4.21 -13.13
N ARG A 270 -9.38 -3.18 -13.60
CA ARG A 270 -8.95 -1.78 -13.43
C ARG A 270 -9.06 -1.35 -11.97
N LEU A 271 -10.13 -1.70 -11.26
CA LEU A 271 -10.21 -1.44 -9.81
C LEU A 271 -9.14 -2.21 -9.05
N ALA A 272 -8.78 -3.42 -9.50
CA ALA A 272 -7.66 -4.15 -8.94
C ALA A 272 -6.33 -3.43 -9.18
N ASP A 273 -6.09 -2.89 -10.37
CA ASP A 273 -4.88 -2.15 -10.73
C ASP A 273 -4.77 -0.83 -9.98
N ALA A 274 -5.87 -0.07 -9.90
CA ALA A 274 -5.98 1.15 -9.13
C ALA A 274 -5.71 0.89 -7.63
N ALA A 275 -6.26 -0.19 -7.07
CA ALA A 275 -5.97 -0.61 -5.70
C ALA A 275 -4.48 -0.91 -5.49
N ARG A 276 -3.82 -1.61 -6.43
CA ARG A 276 -2.37 -1.91 -6.36
C ARG A 276 -1.51 -0.64 -6.39
N ALA A 277 -1.89 0.35 -7.21
CA ALA A 277 -1.22 1.65 -7.24
C ALA A 277 -1.35 2.39 -5.90
N LEU A 278 -2.56 2.42 -5.32
CA LEU A 278 -2.81 3.08 -4.03
C LEU A 278 -2.19 2.36 -2.83
N ASP A 279 -2.10 1.03 -2.87
CA ASP A 279 -1.36 0.27 -1.84
C ASP A 279 0.16 0.56 -1.93
N SER A 280 0.68 0.75 -3.14
CA SER A 280 2.07 1.16 -3.39
C SER A 280 2.34 2.60 -2.91
N HIS A 281 1.41 3.54 -3.14
CA HIS A 281 1.42 4.89 -2.58
C HIS A 281 1.52 4.85 -1.04
N ARG A 282 0.63 4.08 -0.40
CA ARG A 282 0.63 3.94 1.06
C ARG A 282 1.94 3.34 1.58
N ALA A 283 2.44 2.29 0.95
CA ALA A 283 3.68 1.65 1.36
C ALA A 283 4.88 2.62 1.25
N ALA A 284 4.94 3.42 0.19
CA ALA A 284 5.96 4.44 0.00
C ALA A 284 5.85 5.57 1.04
N ALA A 285 4.64 6.07 1.31
CA ALA A 285 4.41 7.12 2.30
C ALA A 285 4.79 6.67 3.73
N GLU A 286 4.40 5.45 4.11
CA GLU A 286 4.76 4.87 5.41
C GLU A 286 6.28 4.61 5.54
N ALA A 287 6.94 4.21 4.45
CA ALA A 287 8.40 4.03 4.40
C ALA A 287 9.13 5.38 4.53
N ALA A 288 8.66 6.42 3.84
CA ALA A 288 9.20 7.79 3.96
C ALA A 288 9.06 8.33 5.40
N ALA A 289 7.91 8.11 6.03
CA ALA A 289 7.67 8.50 7.43
C ALA A 289 8.59 7.75 8.40
N ALA A 290 8.85 6.46 8.17
CA ALA A 290 9.79 5.68 8.98
C ALA A 290 11.23 6.17 8.84
N ALA A 291 11.69 6.49 7.62
CA ALA A 291 13.01 7.07 7.40
C ALA A 291 13.17 8.44 8.09
N ALA A 292 12.17 9.31 7.99
CA ALA A 292 12.16 10.60 8.68
C ALA A 292 12.12 10.46 10.21
N ALA A 293 11.38 9.49 10.74
CA ALA A 293 11.37 9.19 12.17
C ALA A 293 12.74 8.67 12.65
N ALA A 294 13.38 7.79 11.87
CA ALA A 294 14.72 7.29 12.18
C ALA A 294 15.77 8.42 12.17
N ALA A 295 15.64 9.41 11.28
CA ALA A 295 16.54 10.57 11.23
C ALA A 295 16.44 11.48 12.47
N ARG A 296 15.34 11.39 13.24
CA ARG A 296 15.17 12.10 14.52
C ARG A 296 15.74 11.34 15.72
N THR A 297 16.37 10.18 15.51
CA THR A 297 17.00 9.42 16.60
C THR A 297 18.18 10.22 17.17
N PRO A 298 18.31 10.37 18.50
CA PRO A 298 19.43 11.09 19.10
C PRO A 298 20.78 10.40 18.82
N ARG A 299 21.85 11.19 18.73
CA ARG A 299 23.26 10.73 18.57
C ARG A 299 23.55 9.91 17.30
N ILE A 300 22.82 10.15 16.20
CA ILE A 300 23.19 9.60 14.89
C ILE A 300 24.32 10.41 14.24
N ALA A 301 25.19 9.75 13.48
CA ALA A 301 26.24 10.43 12.73
C ALA A 301 25.65 11.27 11.57
N PRO A 302 26.25 12.41 11.19
CA PRO A 302 25.77 13.24 10.08
C PRO A 302 25.60 12.48 8.77
N ALA A 303 26.55 11.60 8.41
CA ALA A 303 26.45 10.76 7.22
C ALA A 303 25.24 9.81 7.24
N THR A 304 24.87 9.29 8.42
CA THR A 304 23.66 8.47 8.61
C THR A 304 22.39 9.30 8.45
N ALA A 305 22.37 10.52 9.00
CA ALA A 305 21.24 11.43 8.82
C ALA A 305 21.04 11.81 7.34
N TYR A 306 22.14 12.08 6.62
CA TYR A 306 22.10 12.36 5.18
C TYR A 306 21.53 11.17 4.39
N ALA A 307 22.03 9.95 4.64
CA ALA A 307 21.52 8.75 3.97
C ALA A 307 20.01 8.52 4.22
N LEU A 308 19.53 8.77 5.44
CA LEU A 308 18.11 8.72 5.77
C LEU A 308 17.29 9.81 5.07
N GLY A 309 17.86 11.00 4.87
CA GLY A 309 17.26 12.09 4.09
C GLY A 309 17.11 11.72 2.61
N VAL A 310 18.16 11.17 1.99
CA VAL A 310 18.11 10.68 0.59
C VAL A 310 17.09 9.54 0.45
N LEU A 311 17.06 8.61 1.40
CA LEU A 311 16.07 7.53 1.42
C LEU A 311 14.65 8.06 1.55
N HIS A 312 14.42 9.06 2.41
CA HIS A 312 13.13 9.73 2.53
C HIS A 312 12.70 10.35 1.19
N ALA A 313 13.59 11.10 0.53
CA ALA A 313 13.34 11.70 -0.78
C ALA A 313 13.04 10.65 -1.86
N ASP A 314 13.79 9.55 -1.94
CA ASP A 314 13.49 8.43 -2.85
C ASP A 314 12.08 7.89 -2.62
N GLN A 315 11.69 7.67 -1.36
CA GLN A 315 10.34 7.19 -1.05
C GLN A 315 9.25 8.23 -1.40
N ARG A 316 9.50 9.53 -1.24
CA ARG A 316 8.56 10.57 -1.70
C ARG A 316 8.42 10.59 -3.24
N HIS A 317 9.49 10.34 -3.98
CA HIS A 317 9.36 10.14 -5.44
C HIS A 317 8.51 8.93 -5.79
N HIS A 318 8.63 7.82 -5.05
CA HIS A 318 7.75 6.65 -5.23
C HIS A 318 6.28 6.94 -4.89
N VAL A 319 6.01 7.83 -3.92
CA VAL A 319 4.65 8.31 -3.63
C VAL A 319 4.07 9.03 -4.84
N GLU A 320 4.80 9.97 -5.45
CA GLU A 320 4.33 10.69 -6.64
C GLU A 320 4.18 9.76 -7.86
N ALA A 321 5.13 8.85 -8.08
CA ALA A 321 5.03 7.86 -9.15
C ALA A 321 3.79 6.97 -9.01
N ALA A 322 3.43 6.58 -7.78
CA ALA A 322 2.22 5.81 -7.52
C ALA A 322 0.93 6.62 -7.77
N ARG A 323 0.93 7.92 -7.44
CA ARG A 323 -0.18 8.83 -7.75
C ARG A 323 -0.36 9.00 -9.26
N PHE A 324 0.73 9.15 -10.00
CA PHE A 324 0.71 9.20 -11.47
C PHE A 324 0.20 7.89 -12.07
N ALA A 325 0.68 6.74 -11.58
CA ALA A 325 0.21 5.43 -12.04
C ALA A 325 -1.30 5.24 -11.80
N PHE A 326 -1.80 5.65 -10.63
CA PHE A 326 -3.24 5.67 -10.35
C PHE A 326 -3.99 6.58 -11.32
N GLY A 327 -3.49 7.79 -11.56
CA GLY A 327 -4.06 8.74 -12.53
C GLY A 327 -4.18 8.14 -13.93
N ARG A 328 -3.14 7.45 -14.42
CA ARG A 328 -3.17 6.77 -15.73
C ARG A 328 -4.24 5.67 -15.81
N VAL A 329 -4.30 4.80 -14.80
CA VAL A 329 -5.28 3.70 -14.74
C VAL A 329 -6.72 4.25 -14.61
N TRP A 330 -6.88 5.40 -13.97
CA TRP A 330 -8.20 6.01 -13.79
C TRP A 330 -8.66 6.83 -15.01
N LEU A 331 -7.75 7.59 -15.64
CA LEU A 331 -8.05 8.46 -16.78
C LEU A 331 -8.09 7.73 -18.12
N SER A 332 -7.51 6.53 -18.24
CA SER A 332 -7.61 5.68 -19.43
C SER A 332 -9.05 5.26 -19.77
N ARG A 333 -10.03 5.61 -18.92
CA ARG A 333 -11.48 5.56 -19.19
C ARG A 333 -12.01 6.74 -20.03
N SER A 334 -11.19 7.72 -20.39
CA SER A 334 -11.64 8.87 -21.19
C SER A 334 -11.41 8.74 -22.70
N PRO A 335 -11.61 7.55 -23.31
CA PRO A 335 -12.19 7.50 -24.63
C PRO A 335 -13.58 6.83 -24.58
N GLU A 336 -14.54 7.56 -25.17
CA GLU A 336 -15.88 7.17 -25.62
C GLU A 336 -17.01 7.08 -24.59
N ARG A 337 -17.71 8.23 -24.45
CA ARG A 337 -19.18 8.22 -24.39
C ARG A 337 -19.67 7.39 -25.58
N PRO A 338 -20.53 6.36 -25.40
CA PRO A 338 -21.30 5.87 -26.54
C PRO A 338 -22.19 7.01 -27.00
N ALA A 339 -21.92 7.52 -28.19
CA ALA A 339 -22.83 8.40 -28.91
C ALA A 339 -24.03 7.55 -29.34
N TRP A 340 -25.01 7.41 -28.45
CA TRP A 340 -26.39 7.23 -28.89
C TRP A 340 -26.95 8.63 -29.09
N GLY A 341 -27.14 8.98 -30.35
CA GLY A 341 -27.76 10.21 -30.80
C GLY A 341 -28.02 10.07 -32.29
N ASP A 342 -29.28 9.73 -32.59
CA ASP A 342 -29.95 9.86 -33.89
C ASP A 342 -29.48 11.14 -34.63
N ALA A 343 -29.44 11.22 -35.95
CA ALA A 343 -30.49 10.96 -36.95
C ALA A 343 -29.90 11.40 -38.33
N PRO A 344 -30.60 11.35 -39.48
CA PRO A 344 -32.03 11.09 -39.68
C PRO A 344 -32.39 9.82 -40.46
#